data_AF-A0A644W588-F1
#
_entry.id   AF-A0A644W588-F1
#
_cell.length_a   1.000
_cell.length_b   1.000
_cell.length_c   1.000
_cell.angle_alpha   90.00
_cell.angle_beta   90.00
_cell.angle_gamma   90.00
#
_symmetry.space_group_name_H-M   'P 1'
#
loop_
_entity.id
_entity.type
_entity.pdbx_description
1 polymer ?
#
loop_
_entity_poly.entity_id
_entity_poly.type
_entity_poly.pdbx_seq_one_letter_code
_entity_poly.pdbx_strand_id
1 'polypeptide(L)'
;MFYIPVSKPEDWKVFLAQPRKQWKDGYSAKELAEAWQNALDFPRIVRNALASSKVAEDKEIEFIQGIPEYEVDLPGGSKASQNDLFVLARIDNELVAIMVEGKHREPFGKTIAEWKKDGGFSEGKRSRLAYLATTLGLPVLNIGKLRYQLFHRTVSAILTAQKYCTKKTIMLVHTFSSNNDSYPDYEAFAKMLGYKPEMNCFTEYKTKSGILLSLG
;
A
#
# COMPACT_ATOMS: atom_id res chain seq x y z
N MET A 1 21.42 -0.46 3.11
CA MET A 1 21.07 -0.50 1.68
C MET A 1 21.45 0.84 1.09
N PHE A 2 22.08 0.86 -0.08
CA PHE A 2 22.39 2.10 -0.80
C PHE A 2 21.43 2.20 -1.99
N TYR A 3 20.89 3.38 -2.24
CA TYR A 3 19.97 3.65 -3.35
C TYR A 3 20.60 4.66 -4.31
N ILE A 4 20.33 4.49 -5.61
CA ILE A 4 20.70 5.45 -6.65
C ILE A 4 19.42 6.22 -7.02
N PRO A 5 19.43 7.57 -7.00
CA PRO A 5 18.27 8.35 -7.40
C PRO A 5 17.86 8.08 -8.84
N VAL A 6 16.56 7.92 -9.05
CA VAL A 6 15.94 7.87 -10.38
C VAL A 6 15.80 9.29 -10.94
N SER A 7 15.96 9.43 -12.26
CA SER A 7 15.93 10.74 -12.95
C SER A 7 14.67 10.94 -13.79
N LYS A 8 14.04 9.84 -14.23
CA LYS A 8 12.84 9.83 -15.09
C LYS A 8 11.99 8.59 -14.81
N PRO A 9 10.70 8.58 -15.20
CA PRO A 9 9.81 7.45 -14.96
C PRO A 9 10.39 6.12 -15.47
N GLU A 10 11.03 6.11 -16.63
CA GLU A 10 11.58 4.88 -17.23
C GLU A 10 12.63 4.19 -16.36
N ASP A 11 13.28 4.91 -15.44
CA ASP A 11 14.25 4.31 -14.51
C ASP A 11 13.55 3.36 -13.52
N TRP A 12 12.24 3.48 -13.31
CA TRP A 12 11.46 2.56 -12.47
C TRP A 12 11.30 1.18 -13.13
N LYS A 13 11.31 1.14 -14.47
CA LYS A 13 11.04 -0.06 -15.27
C LYS A 13 11.96 -1.24 -14.93
N VAL A 14 13.21 -0.95 -14.55
CA VAL A 14 14.21 -1.99 -14.27
C VAL A 14 13.90 -2.80 -13.01
N PHE A 15 13.06 -2.26 -12.13
CA PHE A 15 12.70 -2.89 -10.86
C PHE A 15 11.43 -3.76 -10.96
N LEU A 16 10.73 -3.73 -12.08
CA LEU A 16 9.54 -4.54 -12.31
C LEU A 16 9.89 -6.02 -12.48
N ALA A 17 9.06 -6.90 -11.91
CA ALA A 17 9.23 -8.35 -12.07
C ALA A 17 9.10 -8.83 -13.54
N GLN A 18 8.26 -8.17 -14.34
CA GLN A 18 8.04 -8.48 -15.77
C GLN A 18 7.97 -7.19 -16.61
N PRO A 19 9.09 -6.47 -16.81
CA PRO A 19 9.09 -5.11 -17.37
C PRO A 19 8.46 -5.01 -18.77
N ARG A 20 8.65 -6.02 -19.62
CA ARG A 20 8.08 -6.04 -20.98
C ARG A 20 6.55 -6.18 -20.98
N LYS A 21 5.97 -6.78 -19.94
CA LYS A 21 4.52 -6.98 -19.84
C LYS A 21 3.86 -5.85 -19.07
N GLN A 22 4.51 -5.36 -18.02
CA GLN A 22 3.97 -4.38 -17.07
C GLN A 22 4.17 -2.92 -17.50
N TRP A 23 5.23 -2.61 -18.27
CA TRP A 23 5.51 -1.23 -18.71
C TRP A 23 4.80 -0.88 -20.02
N LYS A 24 3.51 -0.52 -19.93
CA LYS A 24 2.65 -0.16 -21.06
C LYS A 24 1.66 0.92 -20.65
N ASP A 25 1.18 1.71 -21.61
CA ASP A 25 0.14 2.71 -21.37
C ASP A 25 -1.15 2.04 -20.89
N GLY A 26 -1.84 2.63 -19.91
CA GLY A 26 -3.03 2.04 -19.29
C GLY A 26 -2.74 0.84 -18.38
N TYR A 27 -1.50 0.68 -17.92
CA TYR A 27 -1.11 -0.28 -16.86
C TYR A 27 -0.56 0.48 -15.65
N SER A 28 -0.94 0.03 -14.45
CA SER A 28 -0.64 0.71 -13.19
C SER A 28 0.84 1.06 -12.97
N ALA A 29 1.77 0.17 -13.32
CA ALA A 29 3.20 0.41 -13.09
C ALA A 29 3.73 1.66 -13.81
N LYS A 30 3.40 1.82 -15.10
CA LYS A 30 3.86 2.98 -15.89
C LYS A 30 3.15 4.26 -15.43
N GLU A 31 1.83 4.20 -15.27
CA GLU A 31 1.02 5.35 -14.84
C GLU A 31 1.44 5.86 -13.45
N LEU A 32 1.76 4.94 -12.52
CA LEU A 32 2.26 5.30 -11.20
C LEU A 32 3.62 5.99 -11.28
N ALA A 33 4.56 5.43 -12.06
CA ALA A 33 5.87 6.03 -12.24
C ALA A 33 5.76 7.43 -12.85
N GLU A 34 4.96 7.61 -13.91
CA GLU A 34 4.74 8.91 -14.53
C GLU A 34 4.09 9.91 -13.58
N ALA A 35 3.05 9.50 -12.84
CA ALA A 35 2.34 10.41 -11.93
C ALA A 35 3.22 10.88 -10.76
N TRP A 36 3.97 9.97 -10.13
CA TRP A 36 4.77 10.29 -8.94
C TRP A 36 6.13 10.89 -9.28
N GLN A 37 6.83 10.36 -10.29
CA GLN A 37 8.15 10.89 -10.67
C GLN A 37 8.04 12.30 -11.28
N ASN A 38 7.03 12.56 -12.12
CA ASN A 38 6.88 13.89 -12.74
C ASN A 38 6.37 14.94 -11.76
N ALA A 39 5.68 14.54 -10.69
CA ALA A 39 5.27 15.44 -9.63
C ALA A 39 6.46 15.92 -8.78
N LEU A 40 7.55 15.13 -8.72
CA LEU A 40 8.72 15.33 -7.83
C LEU A 40 8.33 15.45 -6.35
N ASP A 41 7.11 15.02 -6.02
CA ASP A 41 6.42 15.16 -4.73
C ASP A 41 5.10 14.34 -4.84
N PHE A 42 4.15 14.50 -3.92
CA PHE A 42 2.81 13.92 -4.04
C PHE A 42 2.09 14.41 -5.31
N PRO A 43 1.54 13.49 -6.13
CA PRO A 43 0.66 13.86 -7.23
C PRO A 43 -0.51 14.73 -6.74
N ARG A 44 -0.96 15.68 -7.57
CA ARG A 44 -1.97 16.69 -7.17
C ARG A 44 -3.21 16.09 -6.50
N ILE A 45 -3.72 14.97 -7.03
CA ILE A 45 -4.90 14.31 -6.45
C ILE A 45 -4.63 13.78 -5.04
N VAL A 46 -3.46 13.20 -4.81
CA VAL A 46 -3.02 12.70 -3.51
C VAL A 46 -2.78 13.86 -2.54
N ARG A 47 -2.13 14.93 -3.00
CA ARG A 47 -1.93 16.15 -2.19
C ARG A 47 -3.25 16.75 -1.74
N ASN A 48 -4.22 16.88 -2.66
CA ASN A 48 -5.54 17.42 -2.33
C ASN A 48 -6.27 16.53 -1.32
N ALA A 49 -6.24 15.21 -1.52
CA ALA A 49 -6.85 14.25 -0.59
C ALA A 49 -6.21 14.29 0.80
N LEU A 50 -4.87 14.44 0.88
CA LEU A 50 -4.16 14.60 2.15
C LEU A 50 -4.59 15.88 2.85
N ALA A 51 -4.62 17.00 2.11
CA ALA A 51 -5.00 18.31 2.64
C ALA A 51 -6.46 18.40 3.11
N SER A 52 -7.38 17.67 2.48
CA SER A 52 -8.78 17.61 2.89
C SER A 52 -9.06 16.60 4.02
N SER A 53 -8.06 15.81 4.41
CA SER A 53 -8.19 14.79 5.45
C SER A 53 -7.68 15.28 6.80
N LYS A 54 -8.02 14.56 7.87
CA LYS A 54 -7.47 14.81 9.22
C LYS A 54 -6.12 14.13 9.47
N VAL A 55 -5.49 13.54 8.45
CA VAL A 55 -4.22 12.80 8.59
C VAL A 55 -3.10 13.69 9.13
N ALA A 56 -3.13 14.99 8.83
CA ALA A 56 -2.12 15.93 9.27
C ALA A 56 -2.59 16.93 10.34
N GLU A 57 -3.82 16.81 10.87
CA GLU A 57 -4.34 17.70 11.94
C GLU A 57 -4.07 19.20 11.65
N ASP A 58 -4.47 19.67 10.47
CA ASP A 58 -4.24 21.04 9.95
C ASP A 58 -2.78 21.44 9.67
N LYS A 59 -1.83 20.51 9.83
CA LYS A 59 -0.42 20.70 9.47
C LYS A 59 -0.14 20.25 8.03
N GLU A 60 1.03 20.63 7.51
CA GLU A 60 1.52 20.13 6.23
C GLU A 60 2.14 18.73 6.38
N ILE A 61 1.91 17.88 5.38
CA ILE A 61 2.63 16.62 5.17
C ILE A 61 3.66 16.80 4.07
N GLU A 62 4.93 16.78 4.45
CA GLU A 62 6.07 17.00 3.58
C GLU A 62 6.57 15.66 3.02
N PHE A 63 6.79 15.59 1.71
CA PHE A 63 7.44 14.47 1.06
C PHE A 63 8.95 14.55 1.25
N ILE A 64 9.58 13.50 1.80
CA ILE A 64 11.04 13.44 1.97
C ILE A 64 11.69 12.66 0.83
N GLN A 65 11.21 11.43 0.59
CA GLN A 65 11.77 10.54 -0.44
C GLN A 65 10.76 9.47 -0.85
N GLY A 66 10.85 9.04 -2.12
CA GLY A 66 10.13 7.90 -2.66
C GLY A 66 11.09 6.80 -3.13
N ILE A 67 10.76 5.55 -2.83
CA ILE A 67 11.53 4.37 -3.24
C ILE A 67 10.58 3.43 -4.02
N PRO A 68 10.73 3.33 -5.35
CA PRO A 68 9.93 2.42 -6.18
C PRO A 68 10.17 0.95 -5.82
N GLU A 69 9.16 0.11 -6.06
CA GLU A 69 9.26 -1.37 -5.98
C GLU A 69 9.87 -1.86 -4.64
N TYR A 70 9.43 -1.25 -3.53
CA TYR A 70 10.00 -1.47 -2.21
C TYR A 70 9.54 -2.79 -1.58
N GLU A 71 10.50 -3.69 -1.35
CA GLU A 71 10.25 -4.99 -0.74
C GLU A 71 10.27 -4.96 0.79
N VAL A 72 9.31 -5.65 1.39
CA VAL A 72 9.19 -5.86 2.83
C VAL A 72 9.03 -7.34 3.12
N ASP A 73 9.97 -7.89 3.89
CA ASP A 73 9.90 -9.26 4.34
C ASP A 73 8.69 -9.48 5.26
N LEU A 74 7.98 -10.58 5.01
CA LEU A 74 6.84 -11.00 5.83
C LEU A 74 7.12 -12.37 6.44
N PRO A 75 6.68 -12.66 7.66
CA PRO A 75 6.79 -14.02 8.23
C PRO A 75 5.97 -15.06 7.46
N GLY A 76 6.37 -16.34 7.52
CA GLY A 76 5.59 -17.48 7.02
C GLY A 76 5.79 -17.87 5.54
N GLY A 77 6.90 -17.52 4.92
CA GLY A 77 7.17 -17.88 3.52
C GLY A 77 8.40 -17.18 2.96
N SER A 78 8.84 -17.60 1.77
CA SER A 78 10.09 -17.12 1.16
C SER A 78 9.97 -15.83 0.35
N LYS A 79 8.74 -15.37 0.06
CA LYS A 79 8.50 -14.15 -0.73
C LYS A 79 8.13 -12.97 0.14
N ALA A 80 8.78 -11.83 -0.11
CA ALA A 80 8.47 -10.52 0.42
C ALA A 80 7.17 -9.94 -0.18
N SER A 81 6.64 -8.88 0.43
CA SER A 81 5.65 -7.99 -0.19
C SER A 81 6.38 -6.90 -0.97
N GLN A 82 6.20 -6.87 -2.29
CA GLN A 82 6.84 -5.90 -3.19
C GLN A 82 5.93 -4.70 -3.46
N ASN A 83 5.95 -3.65 -2.63
CA ASN A 83 5.06 -2.50 -2.78
C ASN A 83 5.48 -1.64 -3.98
N ASP A 84 4.51 -1.07 -4.70
CA ASP A 84 4.83 -0.34 -5.94
C ASP A 84 5.64 0.94 -5.64
N LEU A 85 5.34 1.61 -4.51
CA LEU A 85 6.12 2.74 -4.02
C LEU A 85 6.06 2.84 -2.49
N PHE A 86 7.22 3.03 -1.85
CA PHE A 86 7.32 3.48 -0.47
C PHE A 86 7.67 4.98 -0.45
N VAL A 87 6.88 5.78 0.28
CA VAL A 87 7.17 7.19 0.54
C VAL A 87 7.47 7.38 2.02
N LEU A 88 8.61 8.02 2.31
CA LEU A 88 8.89 8.59 3.61
C LEU A 88 8.45 10.06 3.58
N ALA A 89 7.55 10.41 4.48
CA ALA A 89 7.03 11.75 4.64
C ALA A 89 7.24 12.24 6.08
N ARG A 90 6.94 13.51 6.32
CA ARG A 90 7.00 14.14 7.65
C ARG A 90 5.77 15.00 7.88
N ILE A 91 5.24 14.94 9.10
CA ILE A 91 4.28 15.90 9.61
C ILE A 91 4.93 16.50 10.85
N ASP A 92 5.26 17.80 10.80
CA ASP A 92 5.98 18.50 11.87
C ASP A 92 7.32 17.81 12.19
N ASN A 93 7.48 17.25 13.40
CA ASN A 93 8.68 16.52 13.81
C ASN A 93 8.50 14.99 13.81
N GLU A 94 7.40 14.49 13.25
CA GLU A 94 7.11 13.06 13.19
C GLU A 94 7.19 12.54 11.75
N LEU A 95 7.97 11.49 11.52
CA LEU A 95 7.99 10.78 10.24
C LEU A 95 6.66 10.06 10.01
N VAL A 96 6.30 9.84 8.75
CA VAL A 96 5.16 9.02 8.32
C VAL A 96 5.62 8.07 7.22
N ALA A 97 5.38 6.78 7.39
CA ALA A 97 5.65 5.79 6.35
C ALA A 97 4.39 5.58 5.49
N ILE A 98 4.47 5.78 4.18
CA ILE A 98 3.35 5.62 3.26
C ILE A 98 3.68 4.52 2.26
N MET A 99 2.86 3.46 2.23
CA MET A 99 2.94 2.43 1.20
C MET A 99 1.87 2.68 0.15
N VAL A 100 2.30 2.78 -1.10
CA VAL A 100 1.43 3.07 -2.24
C VAL A 100 1.32 1.82 -3.12
N GLU A 101 0.09 1.46 -3.43
CA GLU A 101 -0.27 0.48 -4.45
C GLU A 101 -0.94 1.20 -5.62
N GLY A 102 -0.35 1.11 -6.81
CA GLY A 102 -0.95 1.57 -8.04
C GLY A 102 -1.99 0.57 -8.54
N LYS A 103 -3.11 1.09 -9.04
CA LYS A 103 -4.13 0.26 -9.71
C LYS A 103 -4.61 0.90 -11.00
N HIS A 104 -4.86 0.07 -12.00
CA HIS A 104 -5.64 0.48 -13.16
C HIS A 104 -6.94 -0.34 -13.19
N ARG A 105 -7.14 -1.19 -14.20
CA ARG A 105 -8.36 -2.01 -14.37
C ARG A 105 -8.20 -3.41 -13.76
N GLU A 106 -7.00 -3.78 -13.35
CA GLU A 106 -6.70 -5.07 -12.76
C GLU A 106 -7.19 -5.20 -11.32
N PRO A 107 -7.67 -6.39 -10.91
CA PRO A 107 -8.04 -6.63 -9.53
C PRO A 107 -6.80 -6.70 -8.62
N PHE A 108 -7.00 -6.65 -7.30
CA PHE A 108 -5.99 -6.92 -6.28
C PHE A 108 -5.56 -8.41 -6.19
N GLY A 109 -5.60 -9.13 -7.32
CA GLY A 109 -5.33 -10.56 -7.37
C GLY A 109 -6.36 -11.43 -6.64
N LYS A 110 -5.89 -12.55 -6.09
CA LYS A 110 -6.74 -13.58 -5.47
C LYS A 110 -7.37 -13.10 -4.16
N THR A 111 -8.60 -13.51 -3.91
CA THR A 111 -9.18 -13.50 -2.57
C THR A 111 -8.40 -14.42 -1.64
N ILE A 112 -8.53 -14.25 -0.32
CA ILE A 112 -7.90 -15.14 0.67
C ILE A 112 -8.37 -16.59 0.47
N ALA A 113 -9.65 -16.81 0.14
CA ALA A 113 -10.18 -18.15 -0.11
C ALA A 113 -9.54 -18.81 -1.34
N GLU A 114 -9.38 -18.08 -2.44
CA GLU A 114 -8.70 -18.57 -3.65
C GLU A 114 -7.21 -18.78 -3.40
N TRP A 115 -6.56 -17.84 -2.72
CA TRP A 115 -5.14 -17.93 -2.38
C TRP A 115 -4.84 -19.12 -1.47
N LYS A 116 -5.75 -19.49 -0.56
CA LYS A 116 -5.63 -20.71 0.26
C LYS A 116 -5.68 -21.99 -0.58
N LYS A 117 -6.49 -22.04 -1.63
CA LYS A 117 -6.64 -23.22 -2.50
C LYS A 117 -5.48 -23.36 -3.47
N ASP A 118 -4.94 -22.25 -3.95
CA ASP A 118 -3.85 -22.20 -4.92
C ASP A 118 -2.59 -22.94 -4.43
N GLY A 119 -2.29 -24.11 -4.98
CA GLY A 119 -1.16 -24.92 -4.49
C GLY A 119 -1.30 -25.41 -3.04
N GLY A 120 -2.53 -25.42 -2.49
CA GLY A 120 -2.84 -25.87 -1.14
C GLY A 120 -2.57 -24.85 -0.02
N PHE A 121 -3.12 -25.12 1.16
CA PHE A 121 -2.98 -24.27 2.35
C PHE A 121 -1.89 -24.81 3.29
N SER A 122 -0.65 -24.68 2.82
CA SER A 122 0.57 -25.11 3.53
C SER A 122 0.74 -24.43 4.88
N GLU A 123 1.62 -24.97 5.72
CA GLU A 123 1.97 -24.40 7.02
C GLU A 123 2.46 -22.95 6.90
N GLY A 124 3.34 -22.66 5.91
CA GLY A 124 3.79 -21.29 5.64
C GLY A 124 2.62 -20.34 5.37
N LYS A 125 1.68 -20.73 4.49
CA LYS A 125 0.49 -19.89 4.22
C LYS A 125 -0.38 -19.68 5.46
N ARG A 126 -0.52 -20.69 6.32
CA ARG A 126 -1.24 -20.58 7.60
C ARG A 126 -0.57 -19.58 8.51
N SER A 127 0.74 -19.72 8.73
CA SER A 127 1.54 -18.81 9.56
C SER A 127 1.52 -17.38 9.03
N ARG A 128 1.65 -17.21 7.70
CA ARG A 128 1.57 -15.90 7.06
C ARG A 128 0.20 -15.26 7.25
N LEU A 129 -0.89 -15.99 6.99
CA LEU A 129 -2.23 -15.43 7.15
C LEU A 129 -2.54 -15.09 8.62
N ALA A 130 -2.12 -15.95 9.56
CA ALA A 130 -2.26 -15.69 10.98
C ALA A 130 -1.52 -14.41 11.37
N TYR A 131 -0.26 -14.27 10.95
CA TYR A 131 0.53 -13.06 11.18
C TYR A 131 -0.17 -11.81 10.62
N LEU A 132 -0.58 -11.84 9.34
CA LEU A 132 -1.25 -10.71 8.72
C LEU A 132 -2.53 -10.30 9.46
N ALA A 133 -3.37 -11.27 9.84
CA ALA A 133 -4.60 -11.03 10.55
C ALA A 133 -4.35 -10.47 11.96
N THR A 134 -3.41 -11.06 12.70
CA THR A 134 -3.01 -10.58 14.04
C THR A 134 -2.46 -9.17 13.99
N THR A 135 -1.58 -8.84 13.04
CA THR A 135 -1.03 -7.47 12.89
C THR A 135 -2.12 -6.44 12.60
N LEU A 136 -3.16 -6.83 11.86
CA LEU A 136 -4.30 -5.97 11.54
C LEU A 136 -5.40 -5.98 12.62
N GLY A 137 -5.22 -6.75 13.69
CA GLY A 137 -6.21 -6.90 14.75
C GLY A 137 -7.52 -7.51 14.25
N LEU A 138 -7.45 -8.44 13.30
CA LEU A 138 -8.59 -9.15 12.73
C LEU A 138 -8.58 -10.62 13.16
N PRO A 139 -9.76 -11.23 13.43
CA PRO A 139 -9.86 -12.67 13.47
C PRO A 139 -9.64 -13.25 12.07
N VAL A 140 -9.01 -14.43 11.98
CA VAL A 140 -8.83 -15.15 10.70
C VAL A 140 -10.17 -15.66 10.12
N LEU A 141 -11.23 -15.61 10.91
CA LEU A 141 -12.59 -15.95 10.49
C LEU A 141 -13.18 -14.84 9.62
N ASN A 142 -14.00 -15.21 8.63
CA ASN A 142 -14.76 -14.28 7.77
C ASN A 142 -13.97 -13.36 6.83
N ILE A 143 -12.64 -13.47 6.73
CA ILE A 143 -11.83 -12.70 5.77
C ILE A 143 -11.70 -13.37 4.38
N GLY A 144 -12.32 -14.52 4.17
CA GLY A 144 -12.11 -15.35 2.96
C GLY A 144 -12.43 -14.66 1.63
N LYS A 145 -13.41 -13.76 1.62
CA LYS A 145 -13.82 -13.02 0.41
C LYS A 145 -12.94 -11.81 0.10
N LEU A 146 -12.10 -11.37 1.04
CA LEU A 146 -11.27 -10.19 0.88
C LEU A 146 -10.01 -10.52 0.08
N ARG A 147 -9.47 -9.51 -0.61
CA ARG A 147 -8.27 -9.63 -1.45
C ARG A 147 -7.03 -9.82 -0.59
N TYR A 148 -6.28 -10.90 -0.84
CA TYR A 148 -5.05 -11.20 -0.10
C TYR A 148 -4.01 -10.09 -0.23
N GLN A 149 -3.97 -9.42 -1.39
CA GLN A 149 -3.00 -8.36 -1.64
C GLN A 149 -3.08 -7.22 -0.63
N LEU A 150 -4.30 -6.74 -0.35
CA LEU A 150 -4.53 -5.63 0.58
C LEU A 150 -3.98 -5.93 1.98
N PHE A 151 -4.07 -7.17 2.45
CA PHE A 151 -3.53 -7.55 3.76
C PHE A 151 -2.02 -7.39 3.82
N HIS A 152 -1.30 -7.92 2.84
CA HIS A 152 0.17 -7.89 2.88
C HIS A 152 0.72 -6.49 2.59
N ARG A 153 0.03 -5.67 1.78
CA ARG A 153 0.36 -4.25 1.59
C ARG A 153 0.21 -3.45 2.87
N THR A 154 -0.95 -3.54 3.53
CA THR A 154 -1.21 -2.79 4.76
C THR A 154 -0.29 -3.23 5.89
N VAL A 155 -0.02 -4.53 6.04
CA VAL A 155 0.95 -5.00 7.04
C VAL A 155 2.36 -4.54 6.71
N SER A 156 2.77 -4.53 5.44
CA SER A 156 4.09 -4.02 5.07
C SER A 156 4.28 -2.53 5.40
N ALA A 157 3.20 -1.73 5.38
CA ALA A 157 3.21 -0.35 5.84
C ALA A 157 3.51 -0.28 7.35
N ILE A 158 2.82 -1.08 8.16
CA ILE A 158 3.04 -1.18 9.62
C ILE A 158 4.48 -1.63 9.93
N LEU A 159 5.00 -2.65 9.26
CA LEU A 159 6.37 -3.12 9.50
C LEU A 159 7.41 -2.09 9.08
N THR A 160 7.14 -1.35 8.01
CA THR A 160 8.04 -0.27 7.57
C THR A 160 8.00 0.89 8.55
N ALA A 161 6.83 1.23 9.10
CA ALA A 161 6.72 2.21 10.15
C ALA A 161 7.57 1.85 11.37
N GLN A 162 7.52 0.58 11.80
CA GLN A 162 8.37 0.05 12.87
C GLN A 162 9.86 0.13 12.51
N LYS A 163 10.24 -0.26 11.28
CA LYS A 163 11.63 -0.22 10.78
C LYS A 163 12.22 1.19 10.79
N TYR A 164 11.41 2.20 10.48
CA TYR A 164 11.83 3.61 10.48
C TYR A 164 11.47 4.34 11.78
N CYS A 165 11.08 3.61 12.83
CA CYS A 165 10.73 4.14 14.15
C CYS A 165 9.67 5.26 14.11
N THR A 166 8.73 5.21 13.16
CA THR A 166 7.58 6.11 13.14
C THR A 166 6.36 5.47 13.80
N LYS A 167 5.54 6.31 14.44
CA LYS A 167 4.25 5.94 15.02
C LYS A 167 3.09 5.98 14.01
N LYS A 168 3.27 6.59 12.83
CA LYS A 168 2.21 6.84 11.85
C LYS A 168 2.53 6.18 10.51
N THR A 169 1.52 5.56 9.93
CA THR A 169 1.63 4.97 8.59
C THR A 169 0.35 5.08 7.81
N ILE A 170 0.49 5.12 6.49
CA ILE A 170 -0.61 5.16 5.54
C ILE A 170 -0.42 4.00 4.56
N MET A 171 -1.50 3.28 4.27
CA MET A 171 -1.57 2.44 3.07
C MET A 171 -2.51 3.14 2.07
N LEU A 172 -1.97 3.52 0.93
CA LEU A 172 -2.63 4.28 -0.12
C LEU A 172 -2.83 3.41 -1.36
N VAL A 173 -4.04 3.40 -1.91
CA VAL A 173 -4.32 2.89 -3.25
C VAL A 173 -4.48 4.07 -4.20
N HIS A 174 -3.56 4.23 -5.16
CA HIS A 174 -3.68 5.23 -6.23
C HIS A 174 -4.20 4.55 -7.49
N THR A 175 -5.49 4.75 -7.80
CA THR A 175 -6.11 4.22 -9.01
C THR A 175 -6.05 5.20 -10.19
N PHE A 176 -5.77 4.68 -11.38
CA PHE A 176 -5.74 5.38 -12.67
C PHE A 176 -6.93 4.99 -13.56
N SER A 177 -7.79 4.05 -13.13
CA SER A 177 -9.03 3.71 -13.84
C SER A 177 -10.12 4.75 -13.55
N SER A 178 -10.79 5.23 -14.60
CA SER A 178 -11.96 6.11 -14.48
C SER A 178 -13.19 5.43 -13.87
N ASN A 179 -13.22 4.09 -13.86
CA ASN A 179 -14.39 3.31 -13.45
C ASN A 179 -14.33 2.83 -12.00
N ASN A 180 -13.23 3.13 -11.29
CA ASN A 180 -13.03 2.74 -9.89
C ASN A 180 -13.21 1.23 -9.65
N ASP A 181 -12.81 0.39 -10.61
CA ASP A 181 -13.06 -1.05 -10.62
C ASP A 181 -12.51 -1.77 -9.36
N SER A 182 -11.44 -1.24 -8.78
CA SER A 182 -10.79 -1.76 -7.57
C SER A 182 -11.42 -1.25 -6.26
N TYR A 183 -12.22 -0.17 -6.30
CA TYR A 183 -12.76 0.46 -5.09
C TYR A 183 -13.66 -0.46 -4.26
N PRO A 184 -14.58 -1.27 -4.81
CA PRO A 184 -15.41 -2.17 -3.99
C PRO A 184 -14.60 -3.16 -3.13
N ASP A 185 -13.51 -3.68 -3.68
CA ASP A 185 -12.61 -4.60 -2.95
C ASP A 185 -11.84 -3.87 -1.83
N TYR A 186 -11.34 -2.67 -2.11
CA TYR A 186 -10.70 -1.80 -1.13
C TYR A 186 -11.67 -1.40 -0.01
N GLU A 187 -12.90 -1.02 -0.39
CA GLU A 187 -13.94 -0.58 0.53
C GLU A 187 -14.31 -1.70 1.51
N ALA A 188 -14.54 -2.91 1.00
CA ALA A 188 -14.86 -4.07 1.83
C ALA A 188 -13.73 -4.39 2.82
N PHE A 189 -12.48 -4.26 2.39
CA PHE A 189 -11.31 -4.44 3.24
C PHE A 189 -11.19 -3.36 4.34
N ALA A 190 -11.29 -2.08 3.96
CA ALA A 190 -11.21 -0.97 4.91
C ALA A 190 -12.35 -1.03 5.94
N LYS A 191 -13.58 -1.36 5.51
CA LYS A 191 -14.73 -1.58 6.41
C LYS A 191 -14.50 -2.76 7.37
N MET A 192 -13.90 -3.86 6.90
CA MET A 192 -13.53 -4.99 7.78
C MET A 192 -12.56 -4.56 8.89
N LEU A 193 -11.64 -3.64 8.60
CA LEU A 193 -10.72 -3.06 9.57
C LEU A 193 -11.37 -2.01 10.50
N GLY A 194 -12.65 -1.70 10.27
CA GLY A 194 -13.43 -0.74 11.03
C GLY A 194 -13.32 0.69 10.52
N TYR A 195 -12.74 0.95 9.35
CA TYR A 195 -12.67 2.30 8.78
C TYR A 195 -13.91 2.64 7.95
N LYS A 196 -14.08 3.93 7.67
CA LYS A 196 -15.06 4.47 6.74
C LYS A 196 -14.31 5.09 5.56
N PRO A 197 -13.96 4.29 4.53
CA PRO A 197 -13.26 4.80 3.36
C PRO A 197 -14.18 5.67 2.51
N GLU A 198 -13.58 6.62 1.81
CA GLU A 198 -14.22 7.44 0.79
C GLU A 198 -13.20 7.68 -0.33
N MET A 199 -13.66 7.75 -1.58
CA MET A 199 -12.78 8.04 -2.70
C MET A 199 -12.16 9.43 -2.55
N ASN A 200 -10.88 9.55 -2.88
CA ASN A 200 -10.11 10.81 -2.78
C ASN A 200 -10.04 11.39 -1.36
N CYS A 201 -10.12 10.54 -0.34
CA CYS A 201 -10.01 10.91 1.06
C CYS A 201 -9.14 9.90 1.82
N PHE A 202 -8.53 10.33 2.91
CA PHE A 202 -7.87 9.43 3.86
C PHE A 202 -8.72 9.26 5.11
N THR A 203 -8.73 8.05 5.65
CA THR A 203 -9.45 7.75 6.89
C THR A 203 -8.73 8.34 8.10
N GLU A 204 -9.44 8.59 9.19
CA GLU A 204 -8.82 8.86 10.49
C GLU A 204 -7.93 7.69 10.93
N TYR A 205 -6.89 7.98 11.73
CA TYR A 205 -5.98 6.96 12.22
C TYR A 205 -6.65 6.00 13.20
N LYS A 206 -6.26 4.71 13.13
CA LYS A 206 -6.55 3.73 14.18
C LYS A 206 -5.31 2.94 14.52
N THR A 207 -5.16 2.60 15.80
CA THR A 207 -4.02 1.82 16.28
C THR A 207 -4.10 0.36 15.82
N LYS A 208 -3.05 -0.11 15.15
CA LYS A 208 -2.83 -1.51 14.74
C LYS A 208 -1.41 -1.90 15.10
N SER A 209 -1.24 -2.91 15.96
CA SER A 209 0.06 -3.35 16.47
C SER A 209 0.98 -2.21 16.95
N GLY A 210 0.41 -1.24 17.67
CA GLY A 210 1.14 -0.09 18.23
C GLY A 210 1.44 1.04 17.23
N ILE A 211 1.00 0.93 15.98
CA ILE A 211 1.15 1.95 14.94
C ILE A 211 -0.20 2.57 14.60
N LEU A 212 -0.25 3.90 14.47
CA LEU A 212 -1.40 4.63 13.93
C LEU A 212 -1.46 4.41 12.41
N LEU A 213 -2.43 3.63 11.96
CA LEU A 213 -2.67 3.33 10.56
C LEU A 213 -3.82 4.20 10.02
N SER A 214 -3.61 4.83 8.87
CA SER A 214 -4.66 5.43 8.03
C SER A 214 -4.71 4.70 6.69
N LEU A 215 -5.87 4.67 6.06
CA LEU A 215 -6.09 4.10 4.72
C LEU A 215 -6.50 5.23 3.76
N GLY A 216 -5.93 5.23 2.56
CA GLY A 216 -6.21 6.18 1.48
C GLY A 216 -6.56 5.49 0.18
#